data_AF-A0A2V9B2Y8-F1
#
_entry.id   AF-A0A2V9B2Y8-F1
#
_cell.length_a   1.000
_cell.length_b   1.000
_cell.length_c   1.000
_cell.angle_alpha   90.00
_cell.angle_beta   90.00
_cell.angle_gamma   90.00
#
_symmetry.space_group_name_H-M   'P 1'
#
loop_
_entity.id
_entity.type
_entity.pdbx_description
1 polymer ?
#
loop_
_entity_poly.entity_id
_entity_poly.type
_entity_poly.pdbx_seq_one_letter_code
_entity_poly.pdbx_strand_id
1 'polypeptide(L)'
;MNTIGEYENIEEKSMTPKQRKLAYELISNPPPGSAIAAAKEYGIDLTLLVENLDLTVTQRLRKLYSVASFLQKVRQGNGAGR
;
A
#
# COMPACT_ATOMS: atom_id res chain seq x y z
N MET A 1 20.81 25.04 1.05
CA MET A 1 21.03 24.13 2.19
C MET A 1 19.67 23.82 2.78
N ASN A 2 19.11 22.65 2.48
CA ASN A 2 17.86 22.22 3.11
C ASN A 2 18.19 21.69 4.50
N THR A 3 17.56 22.28 5.50
CA THR A 3 17.67 21.91 6.91
C THR A 3 17.12 20.51 7.12
N ILE A 4 17.99 19.66 7.67
CA ILE A 4 17.80 18.27 8.16
C ILE A 4 16.61 18.04 9.11
N GLY A 5 15.79 19.05 9.43
CA GLY A 5 14.65 18.97 10.35
C GLY A 5 13.31 18.54 9.75
N GLU A 6 13.17 18.47 8.42
CA GLU A 6 11.90 18.03 7.78
C GLU A 6 11.81 16.51 7.57
N TYR A 7 12.88 15.77 7.84
CA TYR A 7 12.95 14.32 7.65
C TYR A 7 12.64 13.51 8.92
N GLU A 8 12.37 14.14 10.06
CA GLU A 8 12.21 13.45 11.35
C GLU A 8 10.90 12.68 11.54
N ASN A 9 9.95 12.72 10.59
CA ASN A 9 8.62 12.09 10.80
C ASN A 9 8.07 11.28 9.61
N ILE A 10 8.92 10.87 8.68
CA ILE A 10 8.52 10.00 7.57
C ILE A 10 8.26 8.55 8.03
N GLU A 11 8.88 8.12 9.12
CA GLU A 11 8.73 6.75 9.65
C GLU A 11 7.33 6.46 10.21
N GLU A 12 6.61 7.48 10.71
CA GLU A 12 5.33 7.31 11.40
C GLU A 12 4.08 7.71 10.60
N LYS A 13 4.22 8.32 9.43
CA LYS A 13 3.06 8.92 8.73
C LYS A 13 2.18 7.86 8.05
N SER A 14 1.27 7.26 8.81
CA SER A 14 0.08 6.57 8.28
C SER A 14 -1.03 7.57 7.95
N MET A 15 -2.04 7.09 7.25
CA MET A 15 -3.24 7.86 6.97
C MET A 15 -4.01 8.21 8.26
N THR A 16 -4.43 9.46 8.40
CA THR A 16 -5.32 9.87 9.51
C THR A 16 -6.74 9.32 9.31
N PRO A 17 -7.58 9.22 10.36
CA PRO A 17 -8.96 8.77 10.21
C PRO A 17 -9.80 9.58 9.20
N LYS A 18 -9.56 10.90 9.11
CA LYS A 18 -10.24 11.76 8.11
C LYS A 18 -9.81 11.42 6.69
N GLN A 19 -8.51 11.27 6.46
CA GLN A 19 -7.97 10.88 5.15
C GLN A 19 -8.43 9.48 4.76
N ARG A 20 -8.52 8.56 5.72
CA ARG A 20 -9.05 7.21 5.51
C ARG A 20 -10.49 7.26 5.01
N LYS A 21 -11.36 8.02 5.69
CA LYS A 21 -12.74 8.20 5.26
C LYS A 21 -12.83 8.73 3.82
N LEU A 22 -12.02 9.75 3.50
CA LEU A 22 -11.98 10.33 2.15
C LEU A 22 -11.50 9.32 1.10
N ALA A 23 -10.48 8.51 1.40
CA ALA A 23 -9.98 7.49 0.49
C ALA A 23 -11.07 6.43 0.17
N TYR A 24 -11.77 5.95 1.20
CA TYR A 24 -12.89 5.02 1.01
C TYR A 24 -14.04 5.63 0.19
N GLU A 25 -14.36 6.90 0.41
CA GLU A 25 -15.37 7.62 -0.36
C GLU A 25 -14.96 7.73 -1.85
N LEU A 26 -13.71 8.10 -2.13
CA LEU A 26 -13.18 8.20 -3.50
C LEU A 26 -13.17 6.86 -4.23
N ILE A 27 -12.93 5.76 -3.54
CA ILE A 27 -12.92 4.42 -4.17
C ILE A 27 -14.34 3.89 -4.38
N SER A 28 -15.24 4.19 -3.43
CA SER A 28 -16.65 3.79 -3.53
C SER A 28 -17.35 4.54 -4.65
N ASN A 29 -17.11 5.84 -4.76
CA ASN A 29 -17.68 6.74 -5.74
C ASN A 29 -16.59 7.58 -6.43
N PRO A 30 -15.83 6.98 -7.38
CA PRO A 30 -14.75 7.71 -8.04
C PRO A 30 -15.33 8.80 -8.95
N PRO A 31 -14.72 9.99 -8.97
CA PRO A 31 -15.09 11.03 -9.93
C PRO A 31 -14.98 10.49 -11.37
N PRO A 32 -15.99 10.72 -12.23
CA PRO A 32 -15.93 10.29 -13.63
C PRO A 32 -14.68 10.81 -14.34
N GLY A 33 -14.03 9.95 -15.14
CA GLY A 33 -12.80 10.28 -15.86
C GLY A 33 -11.53 10.39 -15.01
N SER A 34 -11.60 10.13 -13.69
CA SER A 34 -10.42 10.08 -12.83
C SER A 34 -9.61 8.79 -13.02
N ALA A 35 -8.34 8.81 -12.59
CA ALA A 35 -7.50 7.62 -12.58
C ALA A 35 -8.07 6.49 -11.68
N ILE A 36 -8.78 6.84 -10.60
CA ILE A 36 -9.43 5.85 -9.72
C ILE A 36 -10.62 5.21 -10.45
N ALA A 37 -11.38 5.99 -11.23
CA ALA A 37 -12.46 5.44 -12.06
C ALA A 37 -11.89 4.45 -13.10
N ALA A 38 -10.84 4.85 -13.83
CA ALA A 38 -10.16 3.97 -14.78
C ALA A 38 -9.60 2.70 -14.11
N ALA A 39 -8.98 2.84 -12.93
CA ALA A 39 -8.46 1.69 -12.19
C ALA A 39 -9.55 0.66 -11.85
N LYS A 40 -10.77 1.10 -11.47
CA LYS A 40 -11.90 0.19 -11.27
C LYS A 40 -12.33 -0.50 -12.56
N GLU A 41 -12.40 0.24 -13.67
CA GLU A 41 -12.75 -0.32 -14.99
C GLU A 41 -11.75 -1.40 -15.44
N TYR A 42 -10.46 -1.22 -15.16
CA TYR A 42 -9.42 -2.22 -15.43
C TYR A 42 -9.35 -3.36 -14.40
N GLY A 43 -10.22 -3.37 -13.38
CA GLY A 43 -10.22 -4.40 -12.34
C GLY A 43 -9.03 -4.34 -11.38
N ILE A 44 -8.39 -3.17 -11.24
CA ILE A 44 -7.32 -2.96 -10.26
C ILE A 44 -7.92 -3.00 -8.85
N ASP A 45 -7.33 -3.81 -7.97
CA ASP A 45 -7.75 -3.87 -6.57
C ASP A 45 -7.29 -2.62 -5.80
N LEU A 46 -8.24 -1.70 -5.62
CA LEU A 46 -8.03 -0.47 -4.86
C LEU A 46 -8.14 -0.66 -3.34
N THR A 47 -8.62 -1.82 -2.86
CA THR A 47 -8.63 -2.11 -1.42
C THR A 47 -7.20 -2.29 -0.91
N LEU A 48 -6.34 -2.96 -1.70
CA LEU A 48 -4.90 -3.07 -1.42
C LEU A 48 -4.21 -1.70 -1.31
N LEU A 49 -4.62 -0.74 -2.14
CA LEU A 49 -4.12 0.63 -2.07
C LEU A 49 -4.46 1.26 -0.72
N VAL A 50 -5.71 1.17 -0.28
CA VAL A 50 -6.15 1.73 1.02
C VAL A 50 -5.45 1.05 2.19
N GLU A 51 -5.39 -0.28 2.18
CA GLU A 51 -4.69 -1.02 3.22
C GLU A 51 -3.25 -0.56 3.36
N ASN A 52 -2.54 -0.34 2.24
CA ASN A 52 -1.16 0.14 2.30
C ASN A 52 -1.08 1.59 2.80
N LEU A 53 -2.05 2.45 2.47
CA LEU A 53 -2.09 3.82 2.98
C LEU A 53 -2.33 3.88 4.50
N ASP A 54 -3.05 2.91 5.06
CA ASP A 54 -3.25 2.75 6.52
C ASP A 54 -1.97 2.33 7.26
N LEU A 55 -1.00 1.74 6.56
CA LEU A 55 0.28 1.36 7.15
C LEU A 55 1.27 2.53 7.18
N THR A 56 2.05 2.62 8.27
CA THR A 56 3.25 3.45 8.32
C THR A 56 4.31 2.92 7.33
N VAL A 57 5.30 3.75 7.01
CA VAL A 57 6.39 3.34 6.09
C VAL A 57 7.08 2.06 6.58
N THR A 58 7.41 1.99 7.86
CA THR A 58 8.05 0.82 8.47
C THR A 58 7.15 -0.42 8.40
N GLN A 59 5.84 -0.26 8.62
CA GLN A 59 4.89 -1.36 8.51
C GLN A 59 4.77 -1.87 7.06
N ARG A 60 4.80 -0.98 6.06
CA ARG A 60 4.80 -1.36 4.64
C ARG A 60 6.03 -2.19 4.29
N LEU A 61 7.21 -1.78 4.74
CA LEU A 61 8.46 -2.51 4.51
C LEU A 61 8.41 -3.91 5.16
N ARG A 62 7.89 -4.02 6.39
CA ARG A 62 7.69 -5.32 7.05
C ARG A 62 6.69 -6.21 6.29
N LYS A 63 5.56 -5.66 5.83
CA LYS A 63 4.57 -6.40 5.01
C LYS A 63 5.22 -6.93 3.72
N LEU A 64 5.98 -6.09 3.01
CA LEU A 64 6.67 -6.47 1.78
C LEU A 64 7.72 -7.57 2.03
N TYR A 65 8.53 -7.42 3.07
CA TYR A 65 9.56 -8.42 3.43
C TYR A 65 8.93 -9.77 3.76
N SER A 66 7.80 -9.77 4.49
CA SER A 66 7.02 -10.98 4.80
C SER A 66 6.56 -11.70 3.53
N VAL A 67 5.95 -10.97 2.59
CA VAL A 67 5.49 -11.55 1.32
C VAL A 67 6.66 -12.10 0.50
N ALA A 68 7.75 -11.34 0.38
CA ALA A 68 8.95 -11.80 -0.33
C ALA A 68 9.53 -13.08 0.28
N SER A 69 9.61 -13.14 1.60
CA SER A 69 10.10 -14.32 2.33
C SER A 69 9.18 -15.53 2.14
N PHE A 70 7.86 -15.32 2.14
CA PHE A 70 6.89 -16.38 1.86
C PHE A 70 7.06 -16.92 0.43
N LEU A 71 7.16 -16.05 -0.57
CA LEU A 71 7.35 -16.45 -1.97
C LEU A 71 8.68 -17.20 -2.17
N GLN A 72 9.75 -16.79 -1.48
CA GLN A 72 11.01 -17.54 -1.50
C GLN A 72 10.84 -18.96 -0.94
N LYS A 73 10.11 -19.13 0.17
CA LYS A 73 9.82 -20.45 0.74
C LYS A 73 8.98 -21.31 -0.19
N VAL A 74 7.95 -20.76 -0.82
CA VAL A 74 7.14 -21.48 -1.82
C VAL A 74 8.01 -21.95 -2.98
N ARG A 75 8.89 -21.07 -3.48
CA ARG A 75 9.84 -21.41 -4.56
C ARG A 75 10.80 -22.53 -4.15
N GLN A 76 11.34 -22.50 -2.94
CA GLN A 76 12.26 -23.53 -2.43
C GLN A 76 11.53 -24.86 -2.17
N GLY A 77 10.33 -24.82 -1.59
CA GLY A 77 9.50 -26.00 -1.36
C GLY A 77 9.08 -26.70 -2.65
N ASN A 78 8.83 -25.94 -3.72
CA ASN A 78 8.57 -26.49 -5.05
C ASN A 78 9.85 -26.96 -5.79
N GLY A 79 11.03 -26.59 -5.30
CA GLY A 79 12.33 -27.01 -5.84
C GLY A 79 12.92 -28.26 -5.18
N ALA A 80 12.42 -28.65 -4.00
CA ALA A 80 12.89 -29.82 -3.23
C ALA A 80 12.13 -31.12 -3.54
N GLY A 81 11.25 -31.11 -4.56
CA GLY A 81 10.44 -32.25 -5.01
C GLY A 81 10.96 -32.96 -6.27
N ARG A 82 12.25 -32.85 -6.60
CA ARG A 82 12.90 -33.59 -7.70
C ARG A 82 14.20 -34.22 -7.23
#